data_AF-A0A1D2RC88-F1
#
_entry.id   AF-A0A1D2RC88-F1
#
_cell.length_a   1.000
_cell.length_b   1.000
_cell.length_c   1.000
_cell.angle_alpha   90.00
_cell.angle_beta   90.00
_cell.angle_gamma   90.00
#
_symmetry.space_group_name_H-M   'P 1'
#
loop_
_entity.id
_entity.type
_entity.pdbx_description
1 polymer ?
#
loop_
_entity_poly.entity_id
_entity_poly.type
_entity_poly.pdbx_seq_one_letter_code
_entity_poly.pdbx_strand_id
1 'polypeptide(L)'
;MGIDVKVITSGEKKDIGSPYRNMTEEEEERLQEIINKIYYHFISDVAENRNMEISDIEEIANGDIYLGSEAVENGLVDKLGNLNDATLAAAELAGIEGEPRVKYLYHEPTFYDLFAEGATHIGYGIGKAFIEVSNGQDKEIKI
;
A
#
# COMPACT_ATOMS: atom_id res chain seq x y z
N MET A 1 13.26 -12.17 -27.54
CA MET A 1 14.48 -11.54 -26.95
C MET A 1 15.29 -12.68 -26.34
N GLY A 2 16.56 -12.84 -26.73
CA GLY A 2 17.43 -13.92 -26.25
C GLY A 2 18.16 -13.53 -24.97
N ILE A 3 17.43 -13.48 -23.86
CA ILE A 3 17.96 -13.14 -22.54
C ILE A 3 17.97 -14.44 -21.72
N ASP A 4 19.16 -14.93 -21.36
CA ASP A 4 19.37 -16.08 -20.47
C ASP A 4 19.68 -15.55 -19.06
N VAL A 5 18.75 -15.69 -18.13
CA VAL A 5 18.89 -15.19 -16.75
C VAL A 5 19.26 -16.35 -15.84
N LYS A 6 20.51 -16.37 -15.38
CA LYS A 6 20.96 -17.33 -14.37
C LYS A 6 20.74 -16.77 -12.97
N VAL A 7 19.77 -17.34 -12.26
CA VAL A 7 19.53 -17.04 -10.85
C VAL A 7 20.28 -18.06 -10.00
N ILE A 8 21.16 -17.57 -9.11
CA ILE A 8 21.87 -18.41 -8.15
C ILE A 8 21.27 -18.14 -6.77
N THR A 9 20.64 -19.14 -6.17
CA THR A 9 20.01 -19.02 -4.86
C THR A 9 20.68 -19.93 -3.84
N SER A 10 20.51 -19.61 -2.55
CA SER A 10 21.00 -20.44 -1.44
C SER A 10 20.04 -21.57 -1.05
N GLY A 11 18.91 -21.74 -1.74
CA GLY A 11 17.91 -22.77 -1.45
C GLY A 11 16.80 -22.79 -2.49
N GLU A 12 16.30 -23.99 -2.80
CA GLU A 12 15.44 -24.27 -3.96
C GLU A 12 14.15 -23.42 -4.05
N LYS A 13 13.64 -22.91 -2.93
CA LYS A 13 12.38 -22.14 -2.87
C LYS A 13 12.58 -20.61 -2.75
N LYS A 14 13.83 -20.13 -2.79
CA LYS A 14 14.17 -18.70 -2.56
C LYS A 14 14.02 -17.82 -3.80
N ASP A 15 13.65 -18.40 -4.93
CA ASP A 15 13.28 -17.73 -6.17
C ASP A 15 11.83 -18.02 -6.59
N ILE A 16 10.98 -18.46 -5.63
CA ILE A 16 9.52 -18.47 -5.79
C ILE A 16 9.04 -17.09 -6.26
N GLY A 17 8.22 -17.06 -7.32
CA GLY A 17 7.71 -15.82 -7.91
C GLY A 17 8.70 -15.08 -8.83
N SER A 18 9.84 -15.69 -9.19
CA SER A 18 10.77 -15.11 -10.16
C SER A 18 10.09 -14.93 -11.53
N PRO A 19 10.15 -13.75 -12.16
CA PRO A 19 9.57 -13.52 -13.49
C PRO A 19 10.39 -14.17 -14.61
N TYR A 20 11.54 -14.77 -14.27
CA TYR A 20 12.51 -15.31 -15.23
C TYR A 20 12.41 -16.84 -15.41
N ARG A 21 11.56 -17.52 -14.63
CA ARG A 21 11.25 -18.94 -14.80
C ARG A 21 9.79 -19.21 -14.46
N ASN A 22 9.24 -20.29 -15.01
CA ASN A 22 7.93 -20.78 -14.56
C ASN A 22 8.05 -21.31 -13.12
N MET A 23 6.98 -21.13 -12.35
CA MET A 23 6.85 -21.74 -11.02
C MET A 23 6.63 -23.24 -11.16
N THR A 24 7.12 -24.02 -10.19
CA THR A 24 6.76 -25.43 -10.09
C THR A 24 5.39 -25.59 -9.43
N GLU A 25 4.75 -26.75 -9.60
CA GLU A 25 3.46 -27.05 -8.97
C GLU A 25 3.53 -26.90 -7.43
N GLU A 26 4.63 -27.36 -6.80
CA GLU A 26 4.83 -27.25 -5.35
C GLU A 26 4.96 -25.78 -4.87
N GLU A 27 5.53 -24.91 -5.70
CA GLU A 27 5.67 -23.49 -5.40
C GLU A 27 4.34 -22.75 -5.55
N GLU A 28 3.57 -23.09 -6.58
CA GLU A 28 2.22 -22.57 -6.81
C GLU A 28 1.27 -22.98 -5.67
N GLU A 29 1.25 -24.26 -5.30
CA GLU A 29 0.47 -24.76 -4.16
C GLU A 29 0.82 -24.03 -2.87
N ARG A 30 2.12 -23.81 -2.62
CA ARG A 30 2.55 -23.09 -1.41
C ARG A 30 2.11 -21.63 -1.39
N LEU A 31 2.18 -20.93 -2.52
CA LEU A 31 1.67 -19.57 -2.62
C LEU A 31 0.14 -19.55 -2.46
N GLN A 32 -0.56 -20.51 -3.05
CA GLN A 32 -2.01 -20.64 -2.92
C GLN A 32 -2.42 -20.88 -1.46
N GLU A 33 -1.69 -21.72 -0.71
CA GLU A 33 -1.91 -21.89 0.73
C GLU A 33 -1.78 -20.57 1.51
N ILE A 34 -0.79 -19.74 1.16
CA ILE A 34 -0.57 -18.44 1.80
C ILE A 34 -1.73 -17.49 1.47
N ILE A 35 -2.13 -17.43 0.20
CA ILE A 35 -3.27 -16.62 -0.26
C ILE A 35 -4.54 -17.05 0.46
N ASN A 36 -4.82 -18.35 0.52
CA ASN A 36 -6.00 -18.89 1.21
C ASN A 36 -5.98 -18.51 2.69
N LYS A 37 -4.83 -18.59 3.37
CA LYS A 37 -4.73 -18.16 4.78
C LYS A 37 -5.05 -16.69 4.95
N ILE A 38 -4.49 -15.82 4.10
CA ILE A 38 -4.76 -14.37 4.15
C ILE A 38 -6.24 -14.10 3.89
N TYR A 39 -6.84 -14.79 2.91
CA TYR A 39 -8.27 -14.71 2.62
C TYR A 39 -9.12 -15.12 3.83
N TYR A 40 -8.84 -16.27 4.44
CA TYR A 40 -9.56 -16.73 5.63
C TYR A 40 -9.42 -15.77 6.82
N HIS A 41 -8.24 -15.19 7.01
CA HIS A 41 -8.05 -14.16 8.04
C HIS A 41 -8.91 -12.92 7.76
N PHE A 42 -8.91 -12.44 6.52
CA PHE A 42 -9.71 -11.29 6.13
C PHE A 42 -11.21 -11.51 6.35
N ILE A 43 -11.78 -12.62 5.85
CA ILE A 43 -13.22 -12.88 6.02
C ILE A 43 -13.59 -13.12 7.49
N SER A 44 -12.70 -13.71 8.28
CA SER A 44 -12.94 -13.94 9.71
C SER A 44 -12.98 -12.62 10.47
N ASP A 45 -12.05 -11.70 10.20
CA ASP A 45 -12.02 -10.37 10.81
C ASP A 45 -13.30 -9.59 10.47
N VAL A 46 -13.75 -9.64 9.20
CA VAL A 46 -14.99 -8.98 8.78
C VAL A 46 -16.20 -9.61 9.47
N ALA A 47 -16.26 -10.95 9.56
CA ALA A 47 -17.36 -11.68 10.22
C ALA A 47 -17.50 -11.29 11.68
N GLU A 48 -16.39 -11.24 12.41
CA GLU A 48 -16.37 -10.86 13.82
C GLU A 48 -16.85 -9.41 14.01
N ASN A 49 -16.34 -8.47 13.22
CA ASN A 49 -16.66 -7.05 13.36
C ASN A 49 -18.07 -6.69 12.88
N ARG A 50 -18.61 -7.42 11.90
CA ARG A 50 -19.98 -7.23 11.38
C ARG A 50 -21.01 -8.13 12.04
N ASN A 51 -20.58 -9.02 12.93
CA ASN A 51 -21.43 -10.01 13.58
C ASN A 51 -22.27 -10.80 12.55
N MET A 52 -21.60 -11.26 11.50
CA MET A 52 -22.14 -12.06 10.39
C MET A 52 -21.52 -13.45 10.41
N GLU A 53 -22.21 -14.44 9.84
CA GLU A 53 -21.62 -15.76 9.64
C GLU A 53 -20.55 -15.70 8.53
N ILE A 54 -19.50 -16.51 8.66
CA ILE A 54 -18.42 -16.57 7.66
C ILE A 54 -19.00 -16.97 6.29
N SER A 55 -19.99 -17.86 6.25
CA SER A 55 -20.65 -18.29 5.00
C SER A 55 -21.30 -17.13 4.25
N ASP A 56 -21.90 -16.19 4.97
CA ASP A 56 -22.58 -15.05 4.36
C ASP A 56 -21.56 -14.08 3.76
N ILE A 57 -20.38 -13.96 4.39
CA ILE A 57 -19.27 -13.16 3.88
C ILE A 57 -18.58 -13.83 2.71
N GLU A 58 -18.43 -15.16 2.71
CA GLU A 58 -17.86 -15.90 1.56
C GLU A 58 -18.66 -15.69 0.28
N GLU A 59 -20.00 -15.54 0.36
CA GLU A 59 -20.84 -15.24 -0.82
C GLU A 59 -20.56 -13.86 -1.44
N ILE A 60 -20.13 -12.89 -0.64
CA ILE A 60 -19.84 -11.51 -1.07
C ILE A 60 -18.34 -11.21 -1.19
N ALA A 61 -17.46 -12.02 -0.61
CA ALA A 61 -16.01 -11.83 -0.61
C ALA A 61 -15.35 -12.50 -1.83
N ASN A 62 -15.80 -12.15 -3.03
CA ASN A 62 -15.30 -12.70 -4.30
C ASN A 62 -14.21 -11.84 -4.98
N GLY A 63 -13.88 -10.68 -4.39
CA GLY A 63 -12.90 -9.72 -4.92
C GLY A 63 -13.49 -8.63 -5.82
N ASP A 64 -14.81 -8.56 -5.95
CA ASP A 64 -15.50 -7.50 -6.70
C ASP A 64 -15.55 -6.18 -5.92
N ILE A 65 -15.86 -5.10 -6.65
CA ILE A 65 -16.01 -3.76 -6.10
C ILE A 65 -17.51 -3.48 -5.92
N TYR A 66 -17.90 -3.12 -4.70
CA TYR A 66 -19.26 -2.70 -4.39
C TYR A 66 -19.40 -1.19 -4.39
N LEU A 67 -20.53 -0.70 -4.92
CA LEU A 67 -20.98 0.67 -4.67
C LEU A 67 -21.34 0.84 -3.19
N GLY A 68 -21.23 2.07 -2.67
CA GLY A 68 -21.54 2.32 -1.26
C GLY A 68 -22.97 1.92 -0.86
N SER A 69 -23.94 2.01 -1.77
CA SER A 69 -25.32 1.54 -1.53
C SER A 69 -25.39 0.02 -1.37
N GLU A 70 -24.71 -0.72 -2.23
CA GLU A 70 -24.66 -2.18 -2.19
C GLU A 70 -23.91 -2.65 -0.93
N ALA A 71 -22.85 -1.92 -0.53
CA ALA A 71 -22.12 -2.22 0.70
C ALA A 71 -23.00 -2.04 1.95
N VAL A 72 -23.94 -1.09 1.95
CA VAL A 72 -24.93 -0.95 3.04
C VAL A 72 -25.96 -2.07 2.99
N GLU A 73 -26.45 -2.45 1.80
CA GLU A 73 -27.40 -3.55 1.63
C GLU A 73 -26.81 -4.90 2.08
N ASN A 74 -25.53 -5.13 1.80
CA ASN A 74 -24.79 -6.33 2.20
C ASN A 74 -24.25 -6.29 3.65
N GLY A 75 -24.54 -5.23 4.42
CA GLY A 75 -24.08 -5.11 5.81
C GLY A 75 -22.58 -4.84 6.00
N LEU A 76 -21.85 -4.56 4.91
CA LEU A 76 -20.43 -4.22 4.94
C LEU A 76 -20.17 -2.80 5.44
N VAL A 77 -21.16 -1.91 5.35
CA VAL A 77 -21.10 -0.50 5.78
C VAL A 77 -22.38 -0.15 6.54
N ASP A 78 -22.27 0.64 7.61
CA ASP A 78 -23.40 0.97 8.48
C ASP A 78 -24.37 1.98 7.84
N LYS A 79 -23.84 3.00 7.15
CA LYS A 79 -24.63 4.07 6.55
C LYS A 79 -23.86 4.80 5.44
N LEU A 80 -24.61 5.31 4.45
CA LEU A 80 -24.12 6.29 3.49
C LEU A 80 -24.09 7.71 4.08
N GLY A 81 -22.97 8.40 3.92
CA GLY A 81 -22.80 9.77 4.38
C GLY A 81 -21.52 10.41 3.83
N ASN A 82 -21.31 11.66 4.22
CA ASN A 82 -20.09 12.40 3.95
C ASN A 82 -19.21 12.51 5.20
N LEU A 83 -18.09 13.22 5.10
CA LEU A 83 -17.14 13.41 6.21
C LEU A 83 -17.78 14.09 7.44
N ASN A 84 -18.73 15.01 7.24
CA ASN A 84 -19.42 15.65 8.36
C ASN A 84 -20.31 14.65 9.10
N ASP A 85 -21.01 13.76 8.37
CA ASP A 85 -21.83 12.71 8.98
C ASP A 85 -20.95 11.76 9.84
N ALA A 86 -19.79 11.38 9.32
CA ALA A 86 -18.82 10.56 10.05
C ALA A 86 -18.26 11.28 11.29
N THR A 87 -18.01 12.59 11.19
CA THR A 87 -17.52 13.41 12.32
C THR A 87 -18.57 13.51 13.42
N LEU A 88 -19.83 13.72 13.06
CA LEU A 88 -20.94 13.79 14.02
C LEU A 88 -21.17 12.42 14.68
N ALA A 89 -21.15 11.34 13.92
CA ALA A 89 -21.27 9.98 14.46
C ALA A 89 -20.13 9.66 15.44
N ALA A 90 -18.89 10.02 15.11
CA ALA A 90 -17.75 9.85 16.02
C ALA A 90 -17.88 10.72 17.29
N ALA A 91 -18.36 11.96 17.15
CA ALA A 91 -18.60 12.86 18.29
C ALA A 91 -19.68 12.32 19.23
N GLU A 92 -20.77 11.77 18.67
CA GLU A 92 -21.84 11.12 19.42
C GLU A 92 -21.33 9.89 20.19
N LEU A 93 -20.58 9.00 19.52
CA LEU A 93 -19.97 7.83 20.16
C LEU A 93 -18.96 8.21 21.26
N ALA A 94 -18.28 9.35 21.11
CA ALA A 94 -17.34 9.87 22.09
C ALA A 94 -18.00 10.70 23.22
N GLY A 95 -19.32 10.96 23.15
CA GLY A 95 -20.05 11.76 24.14
C GLY A 95 -19.68 13.25 24.13
N ILE A 96 -19.27 13.80 22.99
CA ILE A 96 -18.92 15.22 22.86
C ILE A 96 -20.21 16.04 22.71
N GLU A 97 -20.44 16.96 23.65
CA GLU A 97 -21.55 17.91 23.57
C GLU A 97 -21.13 19.16 22.76
N GLY A 98 -21.92 19.51 21.74
CA GLY A 98 -21.71 20.70 20.89
C GLY A 98 -21.02 20.40 19.56
N GLU A 99 -20.51 21.43 18.89
CA GLU A 99 -19.86 21.26 17.58
C GLU A 99 -18.46 20.61 17.72
N PRO A 100 -18.23 19.43 17.12
CA PRO A 100 -16.95 18.76 17.19
C PRO A 100 -15.88 19.53 16.42
N ARG A 101 -14.72 19.74 17.06
CA ARG A 101 -13.55 20.35 16.42
C ARG A 101 -12.71 19.29 15.72
N VAL A 102 -12.75 19.28 14.39
CA VAL A 102 -11.85 18.46 13.57
C VAL A 102 -10.46 19.09 13.56
N LYS A 103 -9.46 18.37 14.07
CA LYS A 103 -8.05 18.77 13.97
C LYS A 103 -7.33 17.86 12.99
N TYR A 104 -6.91 18.44 11.87
CA TYR A 104 -6.01 17.76 10.94
C TYR A 104 -4.62 17.69 11.58
N LEU A 105 -4.14 16.46 11.81
CA LEU A 105 -2.79 16.23 12.29
C LEU A 105 -1.85 16.27 11.09
N TYR A 106 -1.22 17.43 10.88
CA TYR A 106 -0.04 17.50 10.03
C TYR A 106 1.13 16.95 10.84
N HIS A 107 1.87 16.01 10.27
CA HIS A 107 3.15 15.62 10.85
C HIS A 107 4.09 16.82 10.66
N GLU A 108 4.43 17.52 11.75
CA GLU A 108 5.51 18.50 11.67
C GLU A 108 6.79 17.76 11.30
N PRO A 109 7.50 18.15 10.24
CA PRO A 109 8.68 17.44 9.80
C PRO A 109 9.66 17.34 10.98
N THR A 110 10.10 16.12 11.27
CA THR A 110 11.10 15.93 12.31
C THR A 110 12.43 16.54 11.87
N PHE A 111 13.35 16.71 12.82
CA PHE A 111 14.72 17.10 12.51
C PHE A 111 15.37 16.18 11.45
N TYR A 112 15.03 14.88 11.47
CA TYR A 112 15.50 13.93 10.47
C TYR A 112 14.90 14.20 9.09
N ASP A 113 13.62 14.54 8.99
CA ASP A 113 12.97 14.89 7.72
C ASP A 113 13.59 16.17 7.14
N LEU A 114 13.79 17.19 7.98
CA LEU A 114 14.40 18.46 7.57
C LEU A 114 15.87 18.26 7.14
N PHE A 115 16.61 17.41 7.86
CA PHE A 115 17.99 17.08 7.52
C PHE A 115 18.07 16.26 6.23
N ALA A 116 17.21 15.27 6.06
CA ALA A 116 17.16 14.45 4.85
C ALA A 116 16.78 15.29 3.62
N GLU A 117 15.81 16.20 3.77
CA GLU A 117 15.41 17.13 2.71
C GLU A 117 16.55 18.10 2.36
N GLY A 118 17.24 18.64 3.36
CA GLY A 118 18.42 19.49 3.18
C GLY A 118 19.59 18.76 2.51
N ALA A 119 19.89 17.54 2.95
CA ALA A 119 20.93 16.70 2.37
C ALA A 119 20.61 16.32 0.92
N THR A 120 19.33 16.10 0.60
CA THR A 120 18.88 15.81 -0.77
C THR A 120 19.05 17.05 -1.67
N HIS A 121 18.68 18.24 -1.19
CA HIS A 121 18.88 19.48 -1.94
C HIS A 121 20.37 19.80 -2.18
N ILE A 122 21.22 19.59 -1.17
CA ILE A 122 22.67 19.76 -1.28
C ILE A 122 23.26 18.73 -2.24
N GLY A 123 22.92 17.45 -2.07
CA GLY A 123 23.38 16.37 -2.94
C GLY A 123 22.95 16.58 -4.39
N TYR A 124 21.70 17.00 -4.63
CA TYR A 124 21.20 17.34 -5.94
C TYR A 124 21.96 18.53 -6.54
N GLY A 125 22.12 19.63 -5.80
CA GLY A 125 22.87 20.80 -6.27
C GLY A 125 24.32 20.48 -6.63
N ILE A 126 24.99 19.68 -5.80
CA ILE A 126 26.35 19.21 -6.06
C ILE A 126 26.38 18.31 -7.31
N GLY A 127 25.51 17.30 -7.38
CA GLY A 127 25.45 16.40 -8.54
C GLY A 127 25.17 17.15 -9.86
N LYS A 128 24.27 18.13 -9.83
CA LYS A 128 23.90 18.95 -10.98
C LYS A 128 25.06 19.86 -11.42
N ALA A 129 25.82 20.44 -10.48
CA ALA A 129 27.03 21.20 -10.76
C ALA A 129 28.15 20.32 -11.35
N PHE A 130 28.35 19.11 -10.82
CA PHE A 130 29.32 18.17 -11.39
C PHE A 130 28.94 17.72 -12.81
N ILE A 131 27.65 17.51 -13.09
CA ILE A 131 27.17 17.20 -14.45
C ILE A 131 27.36 18.40 -15.39
N GLU A 132 27.06 19.63 -14.94
CA GLU A 132 27.27 20.86 -15.73
C GLU A 132 28.77 21.11 -16.00
N VAL A 133 29.65 20.89 -15.02
CA VAL A 133 31.10 20.99 -15.20
C VAL A 133 31.64 19.87 -16.10
N SER A 134 31.15 18.64 -15.95
CA SER A 134 31.55 17.51 -16.79
C SER A 134 31.08 17.67 -18.25
N ASN A 135 29.87 18.19 -18.48
CA ASN A 135 29.38 18.51 -19.82
C ASN A 135 30.01 19.78 -20.41
N GLY A 136 30.61 20.63 -19.57
CA GLY A 136 31.31 21.85 -19.96
C GLY A 136 32.77 21.65 -20.40
N GLN A 137 33.40 20.50 -20.09
CA GLN A 137 34.80 20.23 -20.45
C GLN A 137 35.01 19.61 -21.84
N ASP A 138 33.95 19.27 -22.58
CA ASP A 138 34.08 18.68 -23.93
C ASP A 138 34.07 19.71 -25.08
N LYS A 139 34.20 21.03 -24.80
CA LYS A 139 34.06 22.06 -25.85
C LYS A 139 35.24 22.98 -26.17
N GLU A 140 36.38 22.93 -25.49
CA GLU A 140 37.52 23.78 -25.90
C GLU A 140 38.89 23.14 -25.68
N ILE A 141 39.34 22.26 -26.60
CA ILE A 141 40.74 22.20 -27.06
C ILE A 141 40.80 21.84 -28.56
N LYS A 142 40.75 22.87 -29.40
CA LYS A 142 41.37 23.06 -30.74
C LYS A 142 41.22 24.57 -30.95
N ILE A 143 42.26 25.39 -30.92
CA ILE A 143 43.49 25.44 -31.73
C ILE A 143 44.59 26.10 -30.88
#